data_AF-A0A6A6WXT0-F1
#
_entry.id   AF-A0A6A6WXT0-F1
#
_cell.length_a   1.000
_cell.length_b   1.000
_cell.length_c   1.000
_cell.angle_alpha   90.00
_cell.angle_beta   90.00
_cell.angle_gamma   90.00
#
_symmetry.space_group_name_H-M   'P 1'
#
loop_
_entity.id
_entity.type
_entity.pdbx_description
1 polymer ?
#
loop_
_entity_poly.entity_id
_entity_poly.type
_entity_poly.pdbx_seq_one_letter_code
_entity_poly.pdbx_strand_id
1 'polypeptide(L)'
;WFIPGDGIAREVITEDIQRYIGPDAVVRPGLGTGEWEGKSGYWWTADRTLTAEMILNIQSDSENWRKEVGTPPNYQDSVIHASRQYWGPTIPHQ
;
A
#
# COMPACT_ATOMS: atom_id res chain seq x y z
N TRP A 1 -6.78 13.45 1.32
CA TRP A 1 -6.45 13.25 -0.10
C TRP A 1 -7.00 11.90 -0.57
N PHE A 2 -7.18 11.72 -1.88
CA PHE A 2 -7.68 10.47 -2.46
C PHE A 2 -6.76 10.00 -3.59
N ILE A 3 -6.59 8.69 -3.69
CA ILE A 3 -5.96 8.04 -4.84
C ILE A 3 -6.80 6.85 -5.30
N PRO A 4 -7.00 6.67 -6.62
CA PRO A 4 -7.62 5.45 -7.15
C PRO A 4 -6.89 4.21 -6.66
N GLY A 5 -7.64 3.15 -6.37
CA GLY A 5 -7.07 1.90 -5.87
C GLY A 5 -6.44 1.02 -6.96
N ASP A 6 -6.54 1.43 -8.22
CA ASP A 6 -5.95 0.70 -9.33
C ASP A 6 -4.43 0.59 -9.15
N GLY A 7 -3.93 -0.64 -9.28
CA GLY A 7 -2.52 -0.93 -9.03
C GLY A 7 -2.10 -0.93 -7.55
N ILE A 8 -2.93 -0.51 -6.59
CA ILE A 8 -2.55 -0.36 -5.17
C ILE A 8 -3.20 -1.44 -4.29
N ALA A 9 -2.36 -2.24 -3.64
CA ALA A 9 -2.76 -3.21 -2.64
C ALA A 9 -2.97 -2.53 -1.28
N ARG A 10 -4.01 -2.98 -0.55
CA ARG A 10 -4.40 -2.38 0.73
C ARG A 10 -3.30 -2.56 1.78
N GLU A 11 -2.70 -3.74 1.81
CA GLU A 11 -1.64 -4.10 2.74
C GLU A 11 -0.43 -3.20 2.55
N VAL A 12 -0.03 -2.97 1.29
CA VAL A 12 1.14 -2.15 0.95
C VAL A 12 0.92 -0.68 1.36
N ILE A 13 -0.19 -0.07 0.94
CA ILE A 13 -0.44 1.34 1.29
C ILE A 13 -0.62 1.55 2.80
N THR A 14 -1.16 0.57 3.52
CA THR A 14 -1.32 0.67 4.99
C THR A 14 0.02 0.69 5.70
N GLU A 15 0.99 -0.12 5.25
CA GLU A 15 2.32 -0.18 5.84
C GLU A 15 3.20 1.00 5.44
N ASP A 16 3.12 1.45 4.19
CA ASP A 16 4.07 2.43 3.65
C ASP A 16 3.67 3.88 3.91
N ILE A 17 2.37 4.16 4.11
CA ILE A 17 1.92 5.54 4.23
C ILE A 17 2.57 6.27 5.42
N GLN A 18 2.75 5.60 6.56
CA GLN A 18 3.39 6.22 7.71
C GLN A 18 4.88 6.45 7.51
N ARG A 19 5.54 5.54 6.77
CA ARG A 19 6.96 5.66 6.41
C ARG A 19 7.20 6.86 5.50
N TYR A 20 6.29 7.12 4.56
CA TYR A 20 6.46 8.21 3.60
C TYR A 20 6.05 9.58 4.14
N ILE A 21 4.89 9.68 4.79
CA ILE A 21 4.30 10.97 5.12
C ILE A 21 4.18 11.26 6.61
N GLY A 22 4.47 10.30 7.50
CA GLY A 22 4.59 10.52 8.94
C GLY A 22 3.75 9.56 9.78
N PRO A 23 4.06 9.40 11.08
CA PRO A 23 3.38 8.43 11.96
C PRO A 23 1.91 8.76 12.22
N ASP A 24 1.50 10.02 12.01
CA ASP A 24 0.11 10.49 12.09
C ASP A 24 -0.73 10.07 10.87
N ALA A 25 -0.09 9.52 9.83
CA ALA A 25 -0.78 9.18 8.60
C ALA A 25 -1.75 8.01 8.78
N VAL A 26 -2.99 8.22 8.33
CA VAL A 26 -4.06 7.22 8.37
C VAL A 26 -4.60 7.01 6.97
N VAL A 27 -4.76 5.75 6.57
CA VAL A 27 -5.38 5.35 5.30
C VAL A 27 -6.66 4.56 5.52
N ARG A 28 -7.66 4.78 4.65
CA ARG A 28 -8.94 4.07 4.66
C ARG A 28 -9.41 3.78 3.24
N PRO A 29 -9.90 2.56 2.95
CA PRO A 29 -10.55 2.29 1.67
C PRO A 29 -11.88 3.04 1.59
N GLY A 30 -12.25 3.49 0.40
CA GLY A 30 -13.53 4.15 0.16
C GLY A 30 -13.76 4.48 -1.32
N LEU A 31 -14.95 5.04 -1.60
CA LEU A 31 -15.26 5.58 -2.91
C LEU A 31 -14.77 7.02 -3.01
N GLY A 32 -14.21 7.39 -4.16
CA GLY A 32 -13.87 8.76 -4.50
C GLY A 32 -15.12 9.63 -4.66
N THR A 33 -14.91 10.94 -4.59
CA THR A 33 -15.93 11.98 -4.74
C THR A 33 -15.48 13.00 -5.79
N GLY A 34 -16.40 13.77 -6.39
CA GLY A 34 -16.05 14.80 -7.37
C GLY A 34 -15.52 14.17 -8.67
N GLU A 35 -14.31 14.53 -9.09
CA GLU A 35 -13.69 13.96 -10.31
C GLU A 35 -13.45 12.43 -10.22
N TRP A 36 -13.43 11.88 -9.00
CA TRP A 36 -13.25 10.45 -8.72
C TRP A 36 -14.55 9.77 -8.27
N GLU A 37 -15.71 10.39 -8.51
CA GLU A 37 -17.01 9.88 -8.03
C GLU A 37 -17.25 8.42 -8.41
N GLY A 38 -17.54 7.59 -7.39
CA GLY A 38 -17.84 6.17 -7.55
C GLY A 38 -16.62 5.27 -7.81
N LYS A 39 -15.40 5.81 -7.94
CA LYS A 39 -14.19 4.99 -8.10
C LYS A 39 -13.71 4.47 -6.77
N SER A 40 -13.40 3.18 -6.70
CA SER A 40 -12.79 2.58 -5.51
C SER A 40 -11.34 3.00 -5.37
N GLY A 41 -10.94 3.34 -4.15
CA GLY A 41 -9.56 3.71 -3.85
C GLY A 41 -9.32 3.93 -2.38
N TYR A 42 -8.28 4.73 -2.09
CA TYR A 42 -7.82 4.96 -0.73
C TYR A 42 -7.85 6.45 -0.40
N TRP A 43 -8.50 6.75 0.71
CA TRP A 43 -8.45 8.05 1.35
C TRP A 43 -7.35 8.05 2.38
N TRP A 44 -6.60 9.16 2.46
CA TRP A 44 -5.68 9.36 3.58
C TRP A 44 -5.71 10.76 4.15
N THR A 45 -5.29 10.82 5.41
CA THR A 45 -5.12 12.03 6.22
C THR A 45 -3.71 12.02 6.80
N ALA A 46 -2.97 13.12 6.61
CA ALA A 46 -1.64 13.36 7.17
C ALA A 46 -1.27 14.84 6.96
N ASP A 47 -0.21 15.30 7.64
CA ASP A 47 0.36 16.65 7.44
C ASP A 47 1.00 16.86 6.06
N ARG A 48 1.39 15.76 5.39
CA ARG A 48 2.03 15.78 4.07
C ARG A 48 1.23 14.98 3.06
N THR A 49 1.40 15.32 1.79
CA THR A 49 0.83 14.56 0.67
C THR A 49 1.88 13.62 0.07
N LEU A 50 1.43 12.51 -0.51
CA LEU A 50 2.30 11.60 -1.26
C LEU A 50 2.76 12.29 -2.56
N THR A 51 4.04 12.14 -2.90
CA THR A 51 4.55 12.55 -4.21
C THR A 51 4.21 11.50 -5.27
N ALA A 52 4.29 11.87 -6.55
CA ALA A 52 4.10 10.93 -7.65
C ALA A 52 5.08 9.74 -7.58
N GLU A 53 6.33 9.98 -7.18
CA GLU A 53 7.34 8.93 -7.01
C GLU A 53 6.97 7.95 -5.88
N MET A 54 6.44 8.43 -4.75
CA MET A 54 5.97 7.56 -3.66
C MET A 54 4.79 6.72 -4.10
N ILE A 55 3.86 7.29 -4.87
CA ILE A 55 2.72 6.56 -5.43
C ILE A 55 3.19 5.44 -6.37
N LEU A 56 4.15 5.73 -7.25
CA LEU A 56 4.72 4.73 -8.16
C LEU A 56 5.40 3.60 -7.40
N ASN A 57 6.11 3.93 -6.30
CA ASN A 57 6.73 2.93 -5.46
C ASN A 57 5.68 2.01 -4.81
N ILE A 58 4.62 2.58 -4.23
CA ILE A 58 3.50 1.82 -3.65
C ILE A 58 2.86 0.90 -4.70
N GLN A 59 2.69 1.36 -5.94
CA GLN A 59 2.13 0.54 -7.02
C GLN A 59 3.05 -0.63 -7.40
N SER A 60 4.36 -0.38 -7.53
CA SER A 60 5.36 -1.41 -7.79
C SER A 60 5.37 -2.46 -6.67
N ASP A 61 5.38 -2.03 -5.42
CA ASP A 61 5.38 -2.93 -4.27
C ASP A 61 4.06 -3.70 -4.16
N SER A 62 2.96 -3.08 -4.55
CA SER A 62 1.66 -3.75 -4.66
C SER A 62 1.62 -4.80 -5.77
N GLU A 63 2.31 -4.58 -6.88
CA GLU A 63 2.44 -5.57 -7.95
C GLU A 63 3.26 -6.77 -7.49
N ASN A 64 4.41 -6.53 -6.84
CA ASN A 64 5.25 -7.57 -6.27
C ASN A 64 4.48 -8.36 -5.19
N TRP A 65 3.77 -7.65 -4.31
CA TRP A 65 2.89 -8.23 -3.30
C TRP A 65 1.84 -9.17 -3.90
N ARG A 66 1.13 -8.74 -4.97
CA ARG A 66 0.13 -9.59 -5.63
C ARG A 66 0.74 -10.84 -6.26
N LYS A 67 1.95 -10.75 -6.82
CA LYS A 67 2.67 -11.91 -7.38
C LYS A 67 3.08 -12.90 -6.29
N GLU A 68 3.45 -12.41 -5.10
CA GLU A 68 3.83 -13.24 -3.96
C GLU A 68 2.63 -13.94 -3.30
N VAL A 69 1.46 -13.29 -3.24
CA VAL A 69 0.31 -13.82 -2.49
C VAL A 69 -0.46 -14.91 -3.23
N GLY A 70 -0.43 -14.96 -4.56
CA GLY A 70 -0.82 -16.10 -5.40
C GLY A 70 -2.26 -16.66 -5.32
N THR A 71 -2.95 -16.68 -4.17
CA THR A 71 -4.29 -17.27 -3.92
C THR A 71 -4.74 -16.88 -2.49
N PRO A 72 -5.99 -16.42 -2.23
CA PRO A 72 -6.42 -16.13 -0.85
C PRO A 72 -7.01 -17.38 -0.17
N PRO A 73 -7.15 -17.44 1.18
CA PRO A 73 -6.95 -16.36 2.15
C PRO A 73 -6.16 -16.78 3.41
N ASN A 74 -5.03 -16.13 3.71
CA ASN A 74 -4.65 -15.69 5.06
C ASN A 74 -3.23 -15.11 5.03
N TYR A 75 -3.16 -13.77 5.15
CA TYR A 75 -1.91 -13.03 5.28
C TYR A 75 -1.10 -13.45 6.53
N GLN A 76 -1.79 -13.88 7.59
CA GLN A 76 -1.21 -14.25 8.88
C GLN A 76 -0.37 -15.54 8.85
N ASP A 77 -0.63 -16.46 7.91
CA ASP A 77 0.08 -17.75 7.79
C ASP A 77 1.26 -17.70 6.80
N SER A 78 1.51 -16.55 6.17
CA SER A 78 2.53 -16.44 5.14
C SER A 78 3.94 -16.39 5.73
N VAL A 79 4.83 -17.24 5.21
CA VAL A 79 6.27 -17.27 5.51
C VAL A 79 6.99 -15.93 5.34
N ILE A 80 6.42 -14.99 4.56
CA ILE A 80 6.92 -13.62 4.41
C ILE A 80 6.69 -12.77 5.67
N HIS A 81 5.64 -13.02 6.45
CA HIS A 81 5.43 -12.36 7.75
C HIS A 81 6.49 -12.81 8.77
N ALA A 82 6.82 -14.11 8.78
CA ALA A 82 7.86 -14.66 9.65
C ALA A 82 9.27 -14.19 9.27
N SER A 83 9.58 -14.07 7.97
CA SER A 83 10.92 -13.63 7.52
C SER A 83 11.13 -12.12 7.69
N ARG A 84 10.10 -11.30 7.48
CA ARG A 84 10.16 -9.83 7.68
C ARG A 84 10.35 -9.44 9.14
N GLN A 85 9.90 -10.27 10.09
CA GLN A 85 10.18 -10.07 11.52
C GLN A 85 11.66 -10.32 11.88
N TYR A 86 12.40 -11.10 11.08
CA TYR A 86 13.77 -11.51 11.42
C TYR A 86 14.87 -10.85 10.57
N TRP A 87 14.62 -10.53 9.29
CA TRP A 87 15.67 -10.06 8.36
C TRP A 87 15.45 -8.67 7.75
N GLY A 88 14.30 -8.02 7.98
CA GLY A 88 13.96 -6.77 7.29
C GLY A 88 13.61 -6.97 5.81
N PRO A 89 13.28 -5.90 5.06
CA PRO A 89 12.73 -6.00 3.71
C PRO A 89 13.65 -6.75 2.73
N THR A 90 13.07 -7.67 1.95
CA THR A 90 13.75 -8.39 0.89
C THR A 90 14.16 -7.41 -0.21
N ILE A 91 15.47 -7.17 -0.28
CA ILE A 91 16.12 -6.40 -1.34
C ILE A 91 15.85 -7.13 -2.67
N PRO A 92 15.20 -6.51 -3.67
CA PRO A 92 15.05 -7.14 -4.97
C PRO A 92 16.44 -7.33 -5.60
N HIS A 93 16.77 -8.58 -5.94
CA HIS A 93 17.93 -8.89 -6.76
C HIS A 93 17.62 -8.57 -8.22
N GLN A 94 18.42 -7.65 -8.76
CA GLN A 94 18.82 -7.39 -10.17
C GLN A 94 17.79 -7.62 -11.27
#